data_AF-A0A927D1T3-F1
#
_entry.id   AF-A0A927D1T3-F1
#
_cell.length_a   1.000
_cell.length_b   1.000
_cell.length_c   1.000
_cell.angle_alpha   90.00
_cell.angle_beta   90.00
_cell.angle_gamma   90.00
#
_symmetry.space_group_name_H-M   'P 1'
#
loop_
_entity.id
_entity.type
_entity.pdbx_description
1 polymer ?
#
loop_
_entity_poly.entity_id
_entity_poly.type
_entity_poly.pdbx_seq_one_letter_code
_entity_poly.pdbx_strand_id
1 'polypeptide(L)'
;MCDPAGALLNWLNRHATALQALAAVITTLVAVAALVAIPMQINASARLQNEQSARDIYRAFLALSVEQPAFAEPDYCALSKTTDQHTAYRYYVEFLLYTAEQVTETSKSWEPAMQNHLKVHMPFMCNTPGWQGEEAPIAKLIGEMRTIYCPIPVC
;
A
#
# COMPACT_ATOMS: atom_id res chain seq x y z
N MET A 1 -27.40 -48.28 -44.79
CA MET A 1 -26.46 -47.51 -43.96
C MET A 1 -27.13 -46.19 -43.59
N CYS A 2 -27.63 -46.05 -42.37
CA CYS A 2 -28.07 -44.76 -41.86
C CYS A 2 -26.80 -43.94 -41.61
N ASP A 3 -26.63 -42.82 -42.29
CA ASP A 3 -25.53 -41.89 -42.02
C ASP A 3 -25.90 -41.06 -40.77
N PRO A 4 -25.32 -41.37 -39.60
CA PRO A 4 -25.67 -40.68 -38.36
C PRO A 4 -25.26 -39.21 -38.39
N ALA A 5 -24.25 -38.85 -39.19
CA ALA A 5 -23.79 -37.46 -39.33
C ALA A 5 -24.81 -36.64 -40.13
N GLY A 6 -25.36 -37.19 -41.22
CA GLY A 6 -26.42 -36.55 -42.00
C GLY A 6 -27.70 -36.30 -41.20
N ALA A 7 -28.06 -37.23 -40.28
CA ALA A 7 -29.23 -37.08 -39.41
C ALA A 7 -29.03 -35.98 -38.35
N LEU A 8 -27.85 -35.92 -37.73
CA LEU A 8 -27.49 -34.87 -36.76
C LEU A 8 -27.44 -33.48 -37.41
N LEU A 9 -26.81 -33.37 -38.58
CA LEU A 9 -26.74 -32.13 -39.35
C LEU A 9 -28.13 -31.63 -39.74
N ASN A 10 -29.01 -32.50 -40.22
CA ASN A 10 -30.39 -32.13 -40.54
C ASN A 10 -31.20 -31.71 -39.30
N TRP A 11 -30.96 -32.30 -38.14
CA TRP A 11 -31.61 -31.89 -36.89
C TRP A 11 -31.10 -30.53 -36.40
N LEU A 12 -29.78 -30.32 -36.43
CA LEU A 12 -29.14 -29.04 -36.08
C LEU A 12 -29.63 -27.92 -36.99
N ASN A 13 -29.74 -28.16 -38.30
CA ASN A 13 -30.20 -27.14 -39.25
C ASN A 13 -31.66 -26.73 -39.00
N ARG A 14 -32.53 -27.69 -38.62
CA ARG A 14 -33.93 -27.39 -38.26
C ARG A 14 -34.06 -26.60 -36.96
N HIS A 15 -33.14 -26.78 -36.02
CA HIS A 15 -33.17 -26.11 -34.70
C HIS A 15 -32.12 -24.99 -34.57
N ALA A 16 -31.43 -24.63 -35.66
CA ALA A 16 -30.31 -23.70 -35.65
C ALA A 16 -30.70 -22.35 -35.05
N THR A 17 -31.87 -21.82 -35.41
CA THR A 17 -32.39 -20.55 -34.90
C THR A 17 -32.65 -20.58 -33.39
N ALA A 18 -33.22 -21.68 -32.88
CA ALA A 18 -33.49 -21.83 -31.44
C ALA A 18 -32.18 -22.00 -30.64
N LEU A 19 -31.24 -22.79 -31.18
CA LEU A 19 -29.91 -22.97 -30.59
C LEU A 19 -29.11 -21.66 -30.59
N GLN A 20 -29.19 -20.87 -31.66
CA GLN A 20 -28.53 -19.57 -31.76
C GLN A 20 -29.12 -18.57 -30.76
N ALA A 21 -30.44 -18.52 -30.62
CA ALA A 21 -31.10 -17.67 -29.62
C ALA A 21 -30.72 -18.08 -28.19
N LEU A 22 -30.68 -19.38 -27.88
CA LEU A 22 -30.24 -19.91 -26.59
C LEU A 22 -28.78 -19.52 -26.30
N ALA A 23 -27.89 -19.70 -27.27
CA ALA A 23 -26.48 -19.34 -27.14
C ALA A 23 -26.28 -17.83 -26.92
N ALA A 24 -27.08 -17.00 -27.58
CA ALA A 24 -27.08 -15.55 -27.36
C ALA A 24 -27.51 -15.21 -25.93
N VAL A 25 -28.62 -15.79 -25.46
CA VAL A 25 -29.10 -15.60 -24.07
C VAL A 25 -28.04 -16.03 -23.06
N ILE A 26 -27.44 -17.21 -23.23
CA ILE A 26 -26.37 -17.70 -22.35
C ILE A 26 -25.18 -16.75 -22.35
N THR A 27 -24.71 -16.32 -23.53
CA THR A 27 -23.60 -15.38 -23.66
C THR A 27 -23.90 -14.07 -22.95
N THR A 28 -25.11 -13.53 -23.11
CA THR A 28 -25.54 -12.31 -22.41
C THR A 28 -25.57 -12.51 -20.90
N LEU A 29 -26.07 -13.64 -20.40
CA LEU A 29 -26.07 -13.95 -18.97
C LEU A 29 -24.65 -14.06 -18.41
N VAL A 30 -23.75 -14.73 -19.13
CA VAL A 30 -22.33 -14.85 -18.75
C VAL A 30 -21.67 -13.46 -18.74
N ALA A 31 -21.93 -12.63 -19.74
CA ALA A 31 -21.39 -11.27 -19.80
C ALA A 31 -21.87 -10.42 -18.62
N VAL A 32 -23.15 -10.48 -18.27
CA VAL A 32 -23.70 -9.79 -17.09
C VAL A 32 -23.09 -10.32 -15.80
N ALA A 33 -22.94 -11.65 -15.66
CA ALA A 33 -22.29 -12.24 -14.50
C ALA A 33 -20.82 -11.81 -14.38
N ALA A 34 -20.09 -11.75 -15.50
CA ALA A 34 -18.71 -11.29 -15.54
C ALA A 34 -18.57 -9.82 -15.13
N LEU A 35 -19.51 -8.95 -15.55
CA LEU A 35 -19.54 -7.54 -15.15
C LEU A 35 -19.66 -7.35 -13.63
N VAL A 36 -20.25 -8.30 -12.91
CA VAL A 36 -20.36 -8.27 -11.45
C VAL A 36 -19.17 -8.96 -10.77
N ALA A 37 -18.78 -10.13 -11.27
CA ALA A 37 -17.73 -10.95 -10.66
C ALA A 37 -16.34 -10.31 -10.75
N ILE A 38 -16.02 -9.66 -11.88
CA ILE A 38 -14.69 -9.06 -12.11
C ILE A 38 -14.40 -7.92 -11.11
N PRO A 39 -15.27 -6.91 -10.92
CA PRO A 39 -15.05 -5.88 -9.91
C PRO A 39 -14.92 -6.43 -8.48
N MET A 40 -15.73 -7.42 -8.13
CA MET A 40 -15.66 -8.06 -6.81
C MET A 40 -14.29 -8.72 -6.58
N GLN A 41 -13.77 -9.43 -7.59
CA GLN A 41 -12.46 -10.05 -7.54
C GLN A 41 -11.34 -9.00 -7.44
N ILE A 42 -11.41 -7.94 -8.25
CA ILE A 42 -10.42 -6.85 -8.23
C ILE A 42 -10.36 -6.22 -6.83
N ASN A 43 -11.51 -5.90 -6.23
CA ASN A 43 -11.55 -5.29 -4.89
C ASN A 43 -10.98 -6.21 -3.81
N ALA A 44 -11.27 -7.52 -3.89
CA ALA A 44 -10.72 -8.49 -2.96
C ALA A 44 -9.20 -8.63 -3.08
N SER A 45 -8.69 -8.70 -4.32
CA SER A 45 -7.25 -8.77 -4.60
C SER A 45 -6.53 -7.49 -4.20
N ALA A 46 -7.11 -6.32 -4.47
CA ALA A 46 -6.53 -5.03 -4.10
C ALA A 46 -6.32 -4.92 -2.59
N ARG A 47 -7.28 -5.37 -1.78
CA ARG A 47 -7.12 -5.37 -0.31
C ARG A 47 -5.93 -6.21 0.13
N LEU A 48 -5.81 -7.44 -0.38
CA LEU A 48 -4.70 -8.33 -0.05
C LEU A 48 -3.35 -7.76 -0.51
N GLN A 49 -3.33 -7.17 -1.71
CA GLN A 49 -2.14 -6.56 -2.28
C GLN A 49 -1.68 -5.36 -1.44
N ASN A 50 -2.60 -4.51 -0.98
CA ASN A 50 -2.27 -3.37 -0.10
C ASN A 50 -1.72 -3.84 1.25
N GLU A 51 -2.34 -4.84 1.87
CA GLU A 51 -1.84 -5.42 3.14
C GLU A 51 -0.44 -6.02 2.99
N GLN A 52 -0.17 -6.67 1.86
CA GLN A 52 1.15 -7.24 1.59
C GLN A 52 2.19 -6.14 1.32
N SER A 53 1.84 -5.14 0.51
CA SER A 53 2.70 -3.98 0.23
C SER A 53 3.08 -3.24 1.49
N ALA A 54 2.13 -2.99 2.41
CA ALA A 54 2.38 -2.38 3.71
C ALA A 54 3.39 -3.18 4.56
N ARG A 55 3.29 -4.52 4.57
CA ARG A 55 4.23 -5.37 5.29
C ARG A 55 5.61 -5.38 4.65
N ASP A 56 5.68 -5.33 3.32
CA ASP A 56 6.95 -5.36 2.59
C ASP A 56 7.74 -4.06 2.79
N ILE A 57 7.10 -2.89 2.71
CA ILE A 57 7.76 -1.61 2.99
C ILE A 57 8.22 -1.52 4.45
N TYR A 58 7.39 -2.00 5.39
CA TYR A 58 7.77 -2.03 6.80
C TYR A 58 8.98 -2.95 7.06
N ARG A 59 9.04 -4.13 6.43
CA ARG A 59 10.21 -5.01 6.52
C ARG A 59 11.46 -4.36 5.93
N ALA A 60 11.33 -3.63 4.83
CA ALA A 60 12.45 -2.90 4.25
C ALA A 60 12.98 -1.82 5.21
N PHE A 61 12.09 -1.08 5.87
CA PHE A 61 12.46 -0.12 6.92
C PHE A 61 13.16 -0.80 8.10
N LEU A 62 12.63 -1.94 8.58
CA LEU A 62 13.27 -2.68 9.66
C LEU A 62 14.65 -3.20 9.26
N ALA A 63 14.82 -3.72 8.05
CA ALA A 63 16.11 -4.17 7.55
C ALA A 63 17.13 -3.02 7.50
N LEU A 64 16.74 -1.86 6.95
CA LEU A 64 17.57 -0.65 6.95
C LEU A 64 17.97 -0.23 8.37
N SER A 65 17.04 -0.32 9.32
CA SER A 65 17.29 0.03 10.72
C SER A 65 18.27 -0.92 11.41
N VAL A 66 18.24 -2.20 11.06
CA VAL A 66 19.22 -3.20 11.52
C VAL A 66 20.59 -2.96 10.90
N GLU A 67 20.64 -2.56 9.63
CA GLU A 67 21.89 -2.21 8.93
C GLU A 67 22.50 -0.90 9.44
N GLN A 68 21.66 0.05 9.85
CA GLN A 68 22.06 1.39 10.32
C GLN A 68 21.56 1.65 11.75
N PRO A 69 22.06 0.93 12.77
CA PRO A 69 21.57 1.05 14.14
C PRO A 69 21.80 2.45 14.73
N ALA A 70 22.86 3.15 14.29
CA ALA A 70 23.15 4.53 14.69
C ALA A 70 22.12 5.55 14.16
N PHE A 71 21.33 5.19 13.14
CA PHE A 71 20.22 6.01 12.66
C PHE A 71 18.90 5.61 13.32
N ALA A 72 18.71 4.33 13.65
CA ALA A 72 17.54 3.84 14.36
C ALA A 72 17.44 4.36 15.80
N GLU A 73 18.57 4.48 16.50
CA GLU A 73 18.70 5.09 17.84
C GLU A 73 19.74 6.22 17.78
N PRO A 74 19.38 7.40 17.25
CA PRO A 74 20.34 8.43 16.87
C PRO A 74 20.71 9.35 18.03
N ASP A 75 22.01 9.64 18.17
CA ASP A 75 22.47 10.88 18.79
C ASP A 75 22.41 12.00 17.75
N TYR A 76 21.26 12.68 17.69
CA TYR A 76 21.03 13.74 16.69
C TYR A 76 22.10 14.83 16.75
N CYS A 77 22.54 15.23 17.95
CA CYS A 77 23.52 16.30 18.10
C CYS A 77 24.92 15.89 17.66
N ALA A 78 25.26 14.60 17.69
CA ALA A 78 26.48 14.09 17.09
C ALA A 78 26.36 14.02 15.55
N LEU A 79 25.24 13.50 15.05
CA LEU A 79 24.99 13.34 13.61
C LEU A 79 24.90 14.68 12.87
N SER A 80 24.42 15.74 13.52
CA SER A 80 24.31 17.08 12.94
C SER A 80 25.65 17.80 12.73
N LYS A 81 26.75 17.29 13.29
CA LYS A 81 28.08 17.93 13.20
C LYS A 81 28.75 17.77 11.83
N THR A 82 28.33 16.80 11.03
CA THR A 82 28.92 16.56 9.69
C THR A 82 27.81 16.51 8.65
N THR A 83 28.04 17.15 7.50
CA THR A 83 27.05 17.22 6.42
C THR A 83 26.67 15.84 5.90
N ASP A 84 27.63 14.93 5.79
CA ASP A 84 27.41 13.60 5.22
C ASP A 84 26.53 12.73 6.14
N GLN A 85 26.85 12.67 7.45
CA GLN A 85 26.03 11.92 8.41
C GLN A 85 24.65 12.53 8.57
N HIS A 86 24.56 13.87 8.64
CA HIS A 86 23.28 14.55 8.70
C HIS A 86 22.41 14.28 7.47
N THR A 87 23.02 14.23 6.28
CA THR A 87 22.31 13.92 5.02
C THR A 87 21.85 12.47 4.96
N ALA A 88 22.70 11.52 5.33
CA ALA A 88 22.33 10.10 5.37
C ALA A 88 21.21 9.84 6.38
N TYR A 89 21.32 10.43 7.57
CA TYR A 89 20.29 10.34 8.60
C TYR A 89 18.98 11.01 8.18
N ARG A 90 19.04 12.15 7.48
CA ARG A 90 17.85 12.76 6.87
C ARG A 90 17.12 11.73 6.01
N TYR A 91 17.78 11.13 5.01
CA TYR A 91 17.11 10.15 4.13
C TYR A 91 16.60 8.91 4.87
N TYR A 92 17.24 8.51 5.97
CA TYR A 92 16.69 7.46 6.83
C TYR A 92 15.33 7.87 7.44
N VAL A 93 15.22 9.08 7.99
CA VAL A 93 13.97 9.60 8.55
C VAL A 93 12.93 9.84 7.44
N GLU A 94 13.35 10.21 6.23
CA GLU A 94 12.46 10.30 5.04
C GLU A 94 11.83 8.95 4.73
N PHE A 95 12.63 7.89 4.72
CA PHE A 95 12.15 6.54 4.47
C PHE A 95 11.22 6.03 5.58
N LEU A 96 11.47 6.40 6.84
CA LEU A 96 10.54 6.15 7.94
C LEU A 96 9.20 6.87 7.72
N LEU A 97 9.22 8.15 7.34
CA LEU A 97 8.01 8.93 7.09
C LEU A 97 7.19 8.34 5.95
N TYR A 98 7.85 8.03 4.83
CA TYR A 98 7.23 7.34 3.71
C TYR A 98 6.65 5.99 4.13
N THR A 99 7.39 5.19 4.90
CA THR A 99 6.87 3.91 5.44
C THR A 99 5.62 4.13 6.28
N ALA A 100 5.63 5.14 7.17
CA ALA A 100 4.51 5.48 8.02
C ALA A 100 3.27 5.89 7.20
N GLU A 101 3.45 6.71 6.16
CA GLU A 101 2.38 7.08 5.21
C GLU A 101 1.74 5.81 4.61
N GLN A 102 2.54 4.95 3.98
CA GLN A 102 2.05 3.77 3.27
C GLN A 102 1.30 2.80 4.18
N VAL A 103 1.83 2.52 5.38
CA VAL A 103 1.21 1.55 6.29
C VAL A 103 -0.04 2.11 6.98
N THR A 104 -0.06 3.41 7.31
CA THR A 104 -1.21 4.03 7.99
C THR A 104 -2.38 4.29 7.04
N GLU A 105 -2.10 4.53 5.75
CA GLU A 105 -3.13 4.55 4.70
C GLU A 105 -3.80 3.18 4.54
N THR A 106 -3.04 2.10 4.68
CA THR A 106 -3.55 0.73 4.61
C THR A 106 -4.42 0.36 5.83
N SER A 107 -3.97 0.70 7.04
CA SER A 107 -4.74 0.47 8.27
C SER A 107 -4.28 1.37 9.43
N LYS A 108 -5.24 1.97 10.13
CA LYS A 108 -4.99 2.75 11.36
C LYS A 108 -4.34 1.95 12.48
N SER A 109 -4.41 0.61 12.46
CA SER A 109 -3.76 -0.23 13.46
C SER A 109 -2.23 -0.08 13.49
N TRP A 110 -1.63 0.48 12.44
CA TRP A 110 -0.19 0.74 12.37
C TRP A 110 0.25 2.02 13.09
N GLU A 111 -0.68 2.94 13.38
CA GLU A 111 -0.37 4.24 13.99
C GLU A 111 0.47 4.10 15.28
N PRO A 112 0.14 3.22 16.25
CA PRO A 112 0.94 3.12 17.47
C PRO A 112 2.38 2.65 17.22
N ALA A 113 2.59 1.74 16.27
CA ALA A 113 3.92 1.27 15.91
C ALA A 113 4.73 2.39 15.26
N MET A 114 4.12 3.12 14.32
CA MET A 114 4.77 4.23 13.64
C MET A 114 5.07 5.39 14.58
N GLN A 115 4.16 5.73 15.50
CA GLN A 115 4.38 6.71 16.56
C GLN A 115 5.60 6.36 17.40
N ASN A 116 5.78 5.09 17.76
CA ASN A 116 6.92 4.68 18.58
C ASN A 116 8.26 4.90 17.84
N HIS A 117 8.32 4.59 16.54
CA HIS A 117 9.51 4.88 15.73
C HIS A 117 9.72 6.38 15.55
N LEU A 118 8.69 7.14 15.14
CA LEU A 118 8.78 8.58 14.92
C LEU A 118 9.20 9.35 16.17
N LYS A 119 8.79 8.88 17.35
CA LYS A 119 9.12 9.51 18.64
C LYS A 119 10.64 9.64 18.83
N VAL A 120 11.40 8.63 18.43
CA VAL A 120 12.86 8.60 18.56
C VAL A 120 13.51 9.70 17.72
N HIS A 121 12.90 10.05 16.59
CA HIS A 121 13.43 11.03 15.63
C HIS A 121 12.88 12.45 15.83
N MET A 122 12.05 12.69 16.85
CA MET A 122 11.50 14.01 17.14
C MET A 122 12.57 15.10 17.26
N PRO A 123 13.75 14.88 17.88
CA PRO A 123 14.83 15.86 17.88
C PRO A 123 15.17 16.44 16.50
N PHE A 124 15.24 15.58 15.49
CA PHE A 124 15.48 15.97 14.10
C PHE A 124 14.28 16.69 13.50
N MET A 125 13.08 16.14 13.70
CA MET A 125 11.85 16.68 13.11
C MET A 125 11.49 18.05 13.67
N CYS A 126 11.81 18.33 14.93
CA CYS A 126 11.57 19.63 15.56
C CYS A 126 12.54 20.71 15.04
N ASN A 127 13.75 20.32 14.65
CA ASN A 127 14.73 21.22 14.03
C ASN A 127 14.57 21.34 12.50
N THR A 128 13.67 20.55 11.89
CA THR A 128 13.40 20.54 10.44
C THR A 128 11.92 20.83 10.15
N PRO A 129 11.46 22.08 10.29
CA PRO A 129 10.03 22.41 10.28
C PRO A 129 9.30 22.06 8.97
N GLY A 130 10.01 22.02 7.84
CA GLY A 130 9.44 21.67 6.53
C GLY A 130 9.04 20.20 6.37
N TRP A 131 9.38 19.32 7.31
CA TRP A 131 9.07 17.89 7.26
C TRP A 131 7.79 17.55 8.01
N GLN A 132 6.68 17.57 7.28
CA GLN A 132 5.34 17.30 7.79
C GLN A 132 4.65 16.15 7.05
N GLY A 133 5.36 15.42 6.17
CA GLY A 133 4.77 14.43 5.27
C GLY A 133 3.92 15.08 4.19
N GLU A 134 3.71 14.38 3.07
CA GLU A 134 2.99 14.94 1.91
C GLU A 134 1.49 14.69 2.00
N GLU A 135 1.10 13.60 2.67
CA GLU A 135 -0.28 13.14 2.81
C GLU A 135 -0.97 13.67 4.09
N ALA A 136 -2.27 13.99 4.01
CA ALA A 136 -3.01 14.60 5.12
C ALA A 136 -3.01 13.78 6.43
N PRO A 137 -3.13 12.43 6.42
CA PRO A 137 -3.12 11.63 7.65
C PRO A 137 -1.78 11.71 8.38
N ILE A 138 -0.65 11.65 7.67
CA ILE A 138 0.67 11.71 8.29
C ILE A 138 0.98 13.13 8.78
N ALA A 139 0.54 14.16 8.05
CA ALA A 139 0.74 15.54 8.45
C ALA A 139 0.02 15.85 9.76
N LYS A 140 -1.17 15.29 9.93
CA LYS A 140 -1.89 15.34 11.21
C LYS A 140 -1.10 14.62 12.31
N LEU A 141 -0.66 13.39 12.07
CA LEU A 141 0.10 12.60 13.04
C LEU A 141 1.37 13.33 13.51
N ILE A 142 2.15 13.84 12.57
CA ILE A 142 3.38 14.58 12.86
C ILE A 142 3.07 15.87 13.60
N GLY A 143 2.02 16.59 13.19
CA GLY A 143 1.55 17.78 13.89
C GLY A 143 1.24 17.50 15.36
N GLU A 144 0.47 16.46 15.64
CA GLU A 144 0.15 16.01 17.01
C GLU A 144 1.43 15.67 17.78
N MET A 145 2.34 14.88 17.20
CA MET A 145 3.60 14.53 17.84
C MET A 145 4.48 15.75 18.12
N ARG A 146 4.55 16.73 17.22
CA ARG A 146 5.31 17.97 17.42
C ARG A 146 4.80 18.78 18.61
N THR A 147 3.48 18.88 18.78
CA THR A 147 2.91 19.59 19.94
C THR A 147 3.28 18.96 21.28
N ILE A 148 3.52 17.64 21.29
CA ILE A 148 3.83 16.88 22.51
C ILE A 148 5.34 16.83 22.76
N TYR A 149 6.15 16.65 21.71
CA TYR A 149 7.54 16.24 21.82
C TYR A 149 8.57 17.25 21.31
N CYS A 150 8.17 18.43 20.82
CA CYS A 150 9.14 19.46 20.42
C CYS A 150 9.48 20.44 21.55
N PRO A 151 10.68 20.36 22.15
CA PRO A 151 11.23 21.40 23.00
C PRO A 151 11.92 22.52 22.18
N ILE A 152 12.27 23.61 22.88
CA ILE A 152 13.22 24.68 22.48
C ILE A 152 14.61 24.01 22.23
N PRO A 153 15.51 24.52 21.36
CA PRO A 153 16.37 23.69 20.51
C PRO A 153 17.17 22.63 21.26
N VAL A 154 17.15 21.44 20.66
CA VAL A 154 17.70 20.19 21.20
C VAL A 154 19.24 20.23 21.20
N CYS A 155 19.77 20.97 20.24
CA CYS A 155 21.12 21.44 19.98
C CYS A 155 20.98 22.45 18.82
#